data_AF-A0A7W7YUD1-F1
#
_entry.id   AF-A0A7W7YUD1-F1
#
_cell.length_a   1.000
_cell.length_b   1.000
_cell.length_c   1.000
_cell.angle_alpha   90.00
_cell.angle_beta   90.00
_cell.angle_gamma   90.00
#
_symmetry.space_group_name_H-M   'P 1'
#
loop_
_entity.id
_entity.type
_entity.pdbx_description
1 polymer ?
#
loop_
_entity_poly.entity_id
_entity_poly.type
_entity_poly.pdbx_seq_one_letter_code
_entity_poly.pdbx_strand_id
1 'polypeptide(L)'
;MEALERSGTPWRIVCSCQSLSGLTAAARAGMGVLVQPRSLAPAGLREIPPPALPPLEDVEFVLVTALSADQATVSAFARKVRERFGKGFAGVTRS
;
A
#
# COMPACT_ATOMS: atom_id res chain seq x y z
N MET A 1 6.42 -11.31 -4.72
CA MET A 1 7.60 -12.20 -4.63
C MET A 1 8.43 -12.12 -5.89
N GLU A 2 7.80 -11.98 -7.06
CA GLU A 2 8.45 -11.85 -8.36
C GLU A 2 9.67 -10.91 -8.43
N ALA A 3 9.65 -9.73 -7.79
CA ALA A 3 10.80 -8.82 -7.83
C ALA A 3 12.06 -9.45 -7.18
N LEU A 4 11.89 -10.21 -6.10
CA LEU A 4 12.98 -10.94 -5.45
C LEU A 4 13.48 -12.07 -6.37
N GLU A 5 12.57 -12.82 -6.98
CA GLU A 5 12.88 -13.90 -7.93
C GLU A 5 13.66 -13.37 -9.15
N ARG A 6 13.18 -12.29 -9.78
CA ARG A 6 13.83 -11.65 -10.93
C ARG A 6 15.23 -11.12 -10.59
N SER A 7 15.43 -10.67 -9.35
CA SER A 7 16.74 -10.18 -8.88
C SER A 7 17.68 -11.28 -8.38
N GLY A 8 17.22 -12.54 -8.32
CA GLY A 8 17.99 -13.63 -7.71
C GLY A 8 18.23 -13.48 -6.21
N THR A 9 17.47 -12.61 -5.52
CA THR A 9 17.60 -12.38 -4.08
C THR A 9 16.99 -13.58 -3.33
N PRO A 10 17.75 -14.36 -2.54
CA PRO A 10 17.20 -15.48 -1.78
C PRO A 10 16.16 -15.01 -0.76
N TRP A 11 15.04 -15.72 -0.66
CA TRP A 11 13.95 -15.36 0.25
C TRP A 11 13.23 -16.60 0.78
N ARG A 12 12.46 -16.43 1.86
CA ARG A 12 11.56 -17.44 2.41
C ARG A 12 10.35 -16.78 3.08
N ILE A 13 9.22 -17.48 3.14
CA ILE A 13 8.03 -17.03 3.88
C ILE A 13 8.22 -17.39 5.36
N VAL A 14 8.21 -16.40 6.25
CA VAL A 14 8.32 -16.58 7.70
C VAL A 14 6.96 -16.50 8.42
N CYS A 15 5.97 -15.87 7.79
CA CYS A 15 4.64 -15.65 8.33
C CYS A 15 3.64 -15.49 7.19
N SER A 16 2.44 -16.05 7.34
CA SER A 16 1.30 -15.81 6.45
C SER A 16 0.10 -15.39 7.30
N CYS A 17 -0.50 -14.26 6.96
CA CYS A 17 -1.66 -13.69 7.66
C CYS A 17 -2.57 -13.02 6.63
N GLN A 18 -3.87 -13.04 6.89
CA GLN A 18 -4.87 -12.38 6.03
C GLN A 18 -5.12 -10.91 6.41
N SER A 19 -4.45 -10.42 7.45
CA SER A 19 -4.60 -9.04 7.92
C SER A 19 -3.28 -8.29 7.87
N LEU A 20 -3.36 -7.01 7.48
CA LEU A 20 -2.21 -6.11 7.52
C LEU A 20 -1.68 -5.92 8.95
N SER A 21 -2.58 -5.92 9.95
CA SER A 21 -2.20 -5.82 11.36
C SER A 21 -1.33 -7.00 11.81
N GLY A 22 -1.66 -8.23 11.38
CA GLY A 22 -0.84 -9.42 11.66
C GLY A 22 0.54 -9.34 11.02
N LEU A 23 0.62 -8.96 9.74
CA LEU A 23 1.89 -8.77 9.03
C LEU A 23 2.75 -7.65 9.65
N THR A 24 2.12 -6.56 10.07
CA THR A 24 2.81 -5.44 10.74
C THR A 24 3.35 -5.86 12.10
N ALA A 25 2.57 -6.61 12.89
CA ALA A 25 3.02 -7.15 14.16
C ALA A 25 4.22 -8.10 13.97
N ALA A 26 4.19 -8.95 12.95
CA ALA A 26 5.28 -9.85 12.61
C ALA A 26 6.59 -9.11 12.28
N ALA A 27 6.51 -8.04 11.48
CA ALA A 27 7.68 -7.23 11.16
C ALA A 27 8.21 -6.46 12.37
N ARG A 28 7.31 -5.92 13.22
CA ARG A 28 7.71 -5.26 14.48
C ARG A 28 8.40 -6.22 15.46
N ALA A 29 8.00 -7.48 15.46
CA ALA A 29 8.66 -8.54 16.23
C ALA A 29 10.00 -8.99 15.64
N GLY A 30 10.44 -8.43 14.51
CA GLY A 30 11.70 -8.77 13.87
C GLY A 30 11.70 -10.09 13.11
N MET A 31 10.52 -10.67 12.83
CA MET A 31 10.44 -11.96 12.12
C MET A 31 10.82 -11.83 10.64
N GLY A 32 10.63 -10.66 10.04
CA GLY A 32 10.94 -10.41 8.63
C GLY A 32 10.53 -9.01 8.17
N VAL A 33 10.40 -8.85 6.87
CA VAL A 33 10.04 -7.58 6.20
C VAL A 33 8.69 -7.73 5.51
N LEU A 34 7.95 -6.63 5.36
CA LEU A 34 6.74 -6.58 4.53
C LEU A 34 6.83 -5.46 3.49
N VAL A 35 6.06 -5.60 2.41
CA VAL A 35 5.89 -4.56 1.39
C VAL A 35 4.73 -3.66 1.81
N GLN A 36 4.95 -2.35 1.80
CA GLN A 36 3.90 -1.35 2.04
C GLN A 36 4.08 -0.14 1.11
N PRO A 37 2.99 0.45 0.61
CA PRO A 37 3.05 1.76 -0.03
C PRO A 37 3.61 2.78 0.96
N ARG A 38 4.50 3.66 0.52
CA ARG A 38 5.16 4.65 1.40
C ARG A 38 4.18 5.54 2.14
N SER A 39 3.07 5.92 1.49
CA SER A 39 1.99 6.72 2.07
C SER A 39 1.22 6.00 3.18
N LEU A 40 1.33 4.67 3.25
CA LEU A 40 0.67 3.80 4.23
C LEU A 40 1.68 3.08 5.14
N ALA A 41 2.93 3.52 5.16
CA ALA A 41 3.96 2.90 5.99
C ALA A 41 3.55 2.92 7.48
N PRO A 42 3.48 1.77 8.15
CA PRO A 42 3.07 1.72 9.54
C PRO A 42 4.14 2.38 10.43
N ALA A 43 3.69 3.16 11.42
CA ALA A 43 4.58 3.76 12.39
C ALA A 43 5.44 2.71 13.11
N GLY A 44 6.66 3.09 13.51
CA GLY A 44 7.57 2.19 14.25
C GLY A 44 8.24 1.11 13.38
N LEU A 45 8.04 1.13 12.06
CA LEU A 45 8.89 0.42 11.10
C LEU A 45 9.70 1.44 10.28
N ARG A 46 10.80 0.97 9.70
CA ARG A 46 11.68 1.77 8.85
C ARG A 46 11.70 1.16 7.45
N GLU A 47 11.65 2.01 6.42
CA GLU A 47 11.88 1.59 5.03
C GLU A 47 13.32 1.09 4.88
N ILE A 48 13.48 0.00 4.14
CA ILE A 48 14.80 -0.53 3.79
C ILE A 48 15.28 0.22 2.54
N PRO A 49 16.34 1.04 2.63
CA PRO A 49 16.79 1.82 1.50
C PRO A 49 17.46 0.93 0.44
N PRO A 50 17.42 1.33 -0.83
CA PRO A 50 18.26 0.72 -1.86
C PRO A 50 19.75 0.76 -1.50
N PRO A 51 20.56 -0.20 -1.97
CA PRO A 51 20.21 -1.29 -2.90
C PRO A 51 19.83 -2.60 -2.18
N ALA A 52 19.52 -2.57 -0.89
CA ALA A 52 19.38 -3.79 -0.07
C ALA A 52 18.23 -4.71 -0.52
N LEU A 53 17.21 -4.17 -1.19
CA LEU A 53 16.12 -4.91 -1.80
C LEU A 53 15.84 -4.38 -3.21
N PRO A 54 15.36 -5.23 -4.14
CA PRO A 54 14.98 -4.78 -5.47
C PRO A 54 13.84 -3.75 -5.40
N PRO A 55 13.82 -2.77 -6.33
CA PRO A 55 12.73 -1.81 -6.38
C PRO A 55 11.41 -2.50 -6.72
N LEU A 56 10.32 -1.93 -6.22
CA LEU A 56 8.96 -2.32 -6.56
C LEU A 56 8.30 -1.20 -7.35
N GLU A 57 7.38 -1.58 -8.23
CA GLU A 57 6.52 -0.64 -8.93
C GLU A 57 5.57 0.07 -7.97
N ASP A 58 5.19 1.29 -8.33
CA ASP A 58 4.20 2.04 -7.56
C ASP A 58 2.82 1.39 -7.67
N VAL A 59 2.01 1.56 -6.63
CA VAL A 59 0.61 1.15 -6.62
C VAL A 59 -0.29 2.38 -6.61
N GLU A 60 -1.39 2.30 -7.35
CA GLU A 60 -2.38 3.37 -7.43
C GLU A 60 -3.66 3.00 -6.68
N PHE A 61 -4.19 3.96 -5.92
CA PHE A 61 -5.50 3.84 -5.28
C PHE A 61 -6.50 4.73 -6.02
N VAL A 62 -7.64 4.14 -6.39
CA VAL A 62 -8.72 4.82 -7.12
C VAL A 62 -10.01 4.86 -6.31
N LEU A 63 -10.77 5.95 -6.43
CA LEU A 63 -12.16 5.99 -5.95
C LEU A 63 -13.07 5.47 -7.06
N VAL A 64 -13.88 4.48 -6.75
CA VAL A 64 -14.95 4.01 -7.64
C VAL A 64 -16.28 4.41 -7.04
N THR A 65 -17.11 5.06 -7.85
CA THR A 65 -18.44 5.53 -7.45
C THR A 65 -19.51 4.63 -8.05
N ALA A 66 -20.51 4.28 -7.25
CA ALA A 66 -21.70 3.62 -7.78
C ALA A 66 -22.48 4.59 -8.69
N LEU A 67 -23.12 4.07 -9.74
CA LEU A 67 -23.92 4.89 -10.66
C LEU A 67 -25.08 5.62 -9.96
N SER A 68 -25.62 5.03 -8.91
CA SER A 68 -26.71 5.59 -8.10
C SER A 68 -26.23 6.49 -6.95
N ALA A 69 -24.93 6.75 -6.84
CA ALA A 69 -24.39 7.52 -5.72
C ALA A 69 -24.77 9.01 -5.84
N ASP A 70 -25.14 9.60 -4.70
CA ASP A 70 -25.37 11.04 -4.61
C ASP A 70 -24.07 11.82 -4.87
N GLN A 71 -24.13 12.74 -5.83
CA GLN A 71 -22.95 13.47 -6.30
C GLN A 71 -22.36 14.41 -5.24
N ALA A 72 -23.20 14.99 -4.38
CA ALA A 72 -22.72 15.87 -3.31
C ALA A 72 -21.91 15.07 -2.27
N THR A 73 -22.40 13.89 -1.89
CA THR A 73 -21.74 12.96 -0.95
C THR A 73 -20.42 12.45 -1.54
N VAL A 74 -20.44 12.00 -2.79
CA VAL A 74 -19.24 11.56 -3.51
C VAL A 74 -18.18 12.67 -3.54
N SER A 75 -18.58 13.90 -3.90
CA SER A 75 -17.68 15.04 -4.00
C SER A 75 -17.07 15.42 -2.65
N ALA A 76 -17.88 15.43 -1.59
CA ALA A 76 -17.43 15.69 -0.23
C ALA A 76 -16.44 14.62 0.26
N PHE A 77 -16.72 13.34 0.03
CA PHE A 77 -15.84 12.25 0.42
C PHE A 77 -14.53 12.25 -0.37
N ALA A 78 -14.60 12.40 -1.70
CA ALA A 78 -13.43 12.45 -2.56
C ALA A 78 -12.48 13.60 -2.15
N ARG A 79 -13.04 14.75 -1.78
CA ARG A 79 -12.25 15.86 -1.21
C ARG A 79 -11.53 15.44 0.08
N LYS A 80 -12.22 14.78 1.01
CA LYS A 80 -11.62 14.32 2.27
C LYS A 80 -10.50 13.29 2.06
N VAL A 81 -10.67 12.37 1.11
CA VAL A 81 -9.62 11.42 0.73
C VAL A 81 -8.40 12.15 0.16
N ARG A 82 -8.59 13.11 -0.76
CA ARG A 82 -7.48 13.91 -1.32
C ARG A 82 -6.76 14.73 -0.26
N GLU A 83 -7.49 15.36 0.66
CA GLU A 83 -6.91 16.11 1.79
C GLU A 83 -6.04 15.20 2.69
N ARG A 84 -6.46 13.95 2.90
CA ARG A 84 -5.79 13.01 3.81
C ARG A 84 -4.57 12.31 3.18
N PHE A 85 -4.63 11.99 1.89
CA PHE A 85 -3.65 11.11 1.22
C PHE A 85 -2.75 11.81 0.18
N GLY A 86 -3.00 13.09 -0.16
CA GLY A 86 -2.15 13.84 -1.09
C GLY A 86 -2.17 13.33 -2.55
N LYS A 87 -1.10 13.57 -3.32
CA LYS A 87 -1.00 13.31 -4.78
C LYS A 87 -1.05 11.82 -5.21
N GLY A 88 -1.20 10.87 -4.29
CA GLY A 88 -1.21 9.42 -4.57
C GLY A 88 -2.59 8.83 -4.91
N PHE A 89 -3.58 9.66 -5.23
CA PHE A 89 -4.96 9.24 -5.45
C PHE A 89 -5.54 9.84 -6.73
N ALA A 90 -5.71 9.03 -7.77
CA ALA A 90 -6.40 9.43 -8.99
C ALA A 90 -7.89 9.08 -8.88
N GLY A 91 -8.75 10.07 -9.04
CA GLY A 91 -10.19 9.83 -9.17
C GLY A 91 -10.51 9.38 -10.58
N VAL A 92 -11.05 8.17 -10.74
CA VAL A 92 -11.63 7.73 -12.01
C VAL A 92 -13.14 7.90 -11.91
N THR A 93 -13.66 8.94 -12.55
CA THR A 93 -15.10 9.05 -12.83
C THR A 93 -15.35 8.23 -14.09
N ARG A 94 -16.03 7.08 -13.97
CA ARG A 94 -16.53 6.39 -15.17
C ARG A 94 -17.68 7.22 -15.74
N SER A 95 -17.48 7.72 -16.96
CA SER A 95 -18.49 8.35 -17.82
C SER A 95 -19.59 7.37 -18.19
#